data_AF-A0A7R8VM34-F1
#
_entry.id   AF-A0A7R8VM34-F1
#
_cell.length_a   1.000
_cell.length_b   1.000
_cell.length_c   1.000
_cell.angle_alpha   90.00
_cell.angle_beta   90.00
_cell.angle_gamma   90.00
#
_symmetry.space_group_name_H-M   'P 1'
#
loop_
_entity.id
_entity.type
_entity.pdbx_description
1 polymer ?
#
loop_
_entity_poly.entity_id
_entity_poly.type
_entity_poly.pdbx_seq_one_letter_code
_entity_poly.pdbx_strand_id
1 'polypeptide(L)'
;MLWPHLWLVAVPYVILVPLTTQAVDYDYERVLELSLLFYEAQRSGKLPSDNRVTWRGDSALEDRGQQGEDLTGGYYDAGDFVKFGFTMASTTTLLAWGFLSYKEAYISAGQFNHGLNALKWSADYFIKCHVSPNELYGQVGDFNLDHEFWGRPEELNMSRPAYKIDAQHPGSDLAGETAAALAAVSLVFRNENPKYADLCLEHARQLYTFASDFRGLYNEPIKGAAQYYEYVF
;
A
#
# COMPACT_ATOMS: atom_id res chain seq x y z
N MET A 1 39.18 -82.27 -7.42
CA MET A 1 38.84 -81.07 -8.21
C MET A 1 37.39 -80.77 -7.93
N LEU A 2 37.07 -79.84 -7.02
CA LEU A 2 35.75 -79.24 -6.79
C LEU A 2 35.94 -78.21 -5.66
N TRP A 3 35.93 -76.93 -6.04
CA TRP A 3 36.04 -75.77 -5.14
C TRP A 3 34.62 -75.39 -4.71
N PRO A 4 34.30 -75.20 -3.42
CA PRO A 4 33.03 -74.58 -3.06
C PRO A 4 33.20 -73.06 -3.15
N HIS A 5 32.54 -72.45 -4.12
CA HIS A 5 32.40 -70.99 -4.21
C HIS A 5 31.37 -70.53 -3.16
N LEU A 6 31.83 -69.95 -2.05
CA LEU A 6 30.98 -69.15 -1.17
C LEU A 6 30.76 -67.78 -1.81
N TRP A 7 29.52 -67.52 -2.24
CA TRP A 7 29.09 -66.17 -2.61
C TRP A 7 28.63 -65.45 -1.34
N LEU A 8 29.43 -64.49 -0.86
CA LEU A 8 29.01 -63.53 0.15
C LEU A 8 28.02 -62.54 -0.50
N VAL A 9 26.73 -62.69 -0.21
CA VAL A 9 25.73 -61.67 -0.54
C VAL A 9 25.81 -60.58 0.53
N ALA A 10 26.48 -59.47 0.22
CA ALA A 10 26.42 -58.28 1.04
C ALA A 10 25.04 -57.62 0.87
N VAL A 11 24.20 -57.70 1.89
CA VAL A 11 22.95 -56.91 1.96
C VAL A 11 23.35 -55.52 2.44
N PRO A 12 23.22 -54.45 1.63
CA PRO A 12 23.47 -53.11 2.11
C PRO A 12 22.37 -52.74 3.12
N TYR A 13 22.75 -52.54 4.37
CA TYR A 13 21.89 -51.82 5.32
C TYR A 13 21.77 -50.39 4.82
N VAL A 14 20.64 -50.06 4.21
CA VAL A 14 20.27 -48.66 3.94
C VAL A 14 19.94 -48.05 5.30
N ILE A 15 20.87 -47.28 5.86
CA ILE A 15 20.59 -46.43 7.02
C ILE A 15 19.70 -45.30 6.51
N LEU A 16 18.39 -45.43 6.73
CA LEU A 16 17.45 -44.31 6.60
C LEU A 16 17.76 -43.32 7.72
N VAL A 17 18.57 -42.31 7.42
CA VAL A 17 18.68 -41.12 8.27
C VAL A 17 17.36 -40.37 8.10
N PRO A 18 16.53 -40.22 9.15
CA PRO A 18 15.36 -39.37 9.03
C PRO A 18 15.86 -37.95 8.76
N LEU A 19 15.49 -37.40 7.61
CA LEU A 19 15.58 -35.96 7.39
C LEU A 19 14.62 -35.30 8.38
N THR A 20 15.13 -34.92 9.54
CA THR A 20 14.45 -33.95 10.38
C THR A 20 14.49 -32.63 9.65
N THR A 21 13.45 -32.32 8.88
CA THR A 21 13.16 -30.94 8.51
C THR A 21 12.92 -30.21 9.82
N GLN A 22 13.89 -29.45 10.32
CA GLN A 22 13.60 -28.47 11.35
C GLN A 22 12.60 -27.50 10.73
N ALA A 23 11.35 -27.57 11.15
CA ALA A 23 10.42 -26.49 10.92
C ALA A 23 11.03 -25.27 11.61
N VAL A 24 11.45 -24.28 10.83
CA VAL A 24 11.88 -23.01 11.38
C VAL A 24 10.62 -22.35 11.91
N ASP A 25 10.57 -22.19 13.24
CA ASP A 25 9.48 -21.49 13.91
C ASP A 25 9.73 -19.99 13.76
N TYR A 26 9.12 -19.40 12.73
CA TYR A 26 9.20 -17.96 12.50
C TYR A 26 8.16 -17.24 13.37
N ASP A 27 8.59 -16.20 14.07
CA ASP A 27 7.69 -15.32 14.82
C ASP A 27 6.89 -14.41 13.87
N TYR A 28 5.79 -14.93 13.35
CA TYR A 28 4.92 -14.22 12.41
C TYR A 28 4.20 -13.02 13.03
N GLU A 29 3.97 -13.02 14.35
CA GLU A 29 3.40 -11.87 15.06
C GLU A 29 4.38 -10.70 15.01
N ARG A 30 5.67 -10.97 15.26
CA ARG A 30 6.73 -9.97 15.12
C ARG A 30 6.92 -9.51 13.68
N VAL A 31 6.81 -10.40 12.70
CA VAL A 31 6.88 -10.01 11.28
C VAL A 31 5.72 -9.09 10.88
N LEU A 32 4.51 -9.34 11.38
CA LEU A 32 3.36 -8.46 11.14
C LEU A 32 3.55 -7.08 11.78
N GLU A 33 4.06 -7.02 13.02
CA GLU A 33 4.40 -5.75 13.67
C GLU A 33 5.43 -4.96 12.85
N LEU A 34 6.50 -5.62 12.40
CA LEU A 34 7.55 -4.99 11.58
C LEU A 34 7.01 -4.52 10.22
N SER A 35 6.10 -5.27 9.61
CA SER A 35 5.43 -4.86 8.38
C SER A 35 4.59 -3.58 8.58
N LEU A 36 3.87 -3.46 9.70
CA LEU A 36 3.12 -2.24 10.02
C LEU A 36 4.05 -1.06 10.37
N LEU A 37 5.18 -1.31 11.03
CA LEU A 37 6.21 -0.29 11.23
C LEU A 37 6.81 0.20 9.90
N PHE A 38 6.94 -0.68 8.91
CA PHE A 38 7.34 -0.27 7.56
C PHE A 38 6.32 0.70 6.95
N TYR A 39 5.01 0.43 7.05
CA TYR A 39 4.00 1.41 6.61
C TYR A 39 4.12 2.74 7.38
N GLU A 40 4.33 2.72 8.70
CA GLU A 40 4.57 3.95 9.46
C GLU A 40 5.79 4.72 8.97
N ALA A 41 6.85 4.00 8.59
CA ALA A 41 8.07 4.57 8.01
C ALA A 41 7.88 5.16 6.61
N GLN A 42 6.78 4.85 5.91
CA GLN A 42 6.44 5.41 4.60
C GLN A 42 5.48 6.61 4.67
N ARG A 43 4.99 6.98 5.87
CA ARG A 43 4.02 8.09 6.01
C ARG A 43 4.59 9.41 5.51
N SER A 44 3.85 10.13 4.67
CA SER A 44 4.12 11.52 4.27
C SER A 44 3.18 12.48 5.01
N GLY A 45 3.51 13.77 5.10
CA GLY A 45 2.71 14.77 5.80
C GLY A 45 3.09 14.93 7.27
N LYS A 46 2.18 15.52 8.04
CA LYS A 46 2.34 15.71 9.48
C LYS A 46 2.14 14.38 10.21
N LEU A 47 3.17 13.91 10.91
CA LEU A 47 3.14 12.67 11.65
C LEU A 47 2.33 12.83 12.95
N PRO A 48 1.66 11.76 13.41
CA PRO A 48 0.93 11.81 14.67
C PRO A 48 1.89 11.84 15.86
N SER A 49 1.45 12.40 16.99
CA SER A 49 2.29 12.55 18.19
C SER A 49 2.74 11.23 18.80
N ASP A 50 2.05 10.13 18.49
CA ASP A 50 2.36 8.76 18.91
C ASP A 50 3.11 7.95 17.84
N ASN A 51 3.73 8.63 16.85
CA ASN A 51 4.54 7.97 15.83
C ASN A 51 5.64 7.07 16.44
N ARG A 52 5.68 5.79 16.07
CA ARG A 52 6.64 4.81 16.61
C ARG A 52 7.99 4.85 15.89
N VAL A 53 8.01 5.38 14.66
CA VAL A 53 9.22 5.45 13.83
C VAL A 53 9.93 6.78 14.09
N THR A 54 10.71 6.83 15.17
CA THR A 54 11.26 8.09 15.73
C THR A 54 12.30 8.80 14.87
N TRP A 55 12.83 8.13 13.84
CA TRP A 55 13.77 8.73 12.89
C TRP A 55 13.08 9.41 11.70
N ARG A 56 11.75 9.26 11.56
CA ARG A 56 10.92 10.01 10.60
C ARG A 56 10.35 11.26 11.28
N GLY A 57 10.28 12.36 10.55
CA GLY A 57 9.64 13.61 10.94
C GLY A 57 8.56 14.06 9.96
N ASP A 58 7.97 15.22 10.25
CA ASP A 58 6.97 15.87 9.40
C ASP A 58 7.60 16.26 8.05
N SER A 59 6.99 15.85 6.95
CA SER A 59 7.52 16.08 5.60
C SER A 59 6.43 16.42 4.60
N ALA A 60 6.82 17.03 3.46
CA ALA A 60 5.90 17.38 2.36
C ALA A 60 4.63 18.12 2.83
N LEU A 61 4.77 19.02 3.81
CA LEU A 61 3.67 19.76 4.43
C LEU A 61 3.01 20.80 3.51
N GLU A 62 3.63 21.03 2.35
CA GLU A 62 3.19 21.99 1.34
C GLU A 62 2.50 21.31 0.15
N ASP A 63 2.34 19.98 0.17
CA ASP A 63 1.65 19.21 -0.86
C ASP A 63 0.22 19.73 -1.04
N ARG A 64 -0.08 20.26 -2.23
CA ARG A 64 -1.35 20.91 -2.53
C ARG A 64 -1.81 20.66 -3.96
N GLY A 65 -3.12 20.69 -4.15
CA GLY A 65 -3.76 20.62 -5.47
C GLY A 65 -3.57 21.91 -6.28
N GLN A 66 -4.03 21.88 -7.52
CA GLN A 66 -3.92 22.96 -8.49
C GLN A 66 -4.70 24.22 -8.08
N GLN A 67 -5.67 24.09 -7.16
CA GLN A 67 -6.46 25.19 -6.60
C GLN A 67 -6.21 25.40 -5.10
N GLY A 68 -5.11 24.84 -4.56
CA GLY A 68 -4.73 24.99 -3.15
C GLY A 68 -5.42 24.01 -2.19
N GLU A 69 -6.03 22.94 -2.71
CA GLU A 69 -6.57 21.84 -1.92
C GLU A 69 -5.45 21.19 -1.09
N ASP A 70 -5.69 20.89 0.18
CA ASP A 70 -4.71 20.21 1.02
C ASP A 70 -4.53 18.75 0.55
N LEU A 71 -3.33 18.42 0.08
CA LEU A 71 -2.95 17.07 -0.33
C LEU A 71 -1.85 16.48 0.58
N THR A 72 -1.66 17.01 1.79
CA THR A 72 -0.74 16.43 2.77
C THR A 72 -1.24 15.09 3.31
N GLY A 73 -0.33 14.18 3.65
CA GLY A 73 -0.65 12.82 4.12
C GLY A 73 -0.28 11.75 3.10
N GLY A 74 -0.86 10.55 3.26
CA GLY A 74 -0.62 9.42 2.36
C GLY A 74 0.76 8.78 2.55
N TYR A 75 1.10 7.86 1.66
CA TYR A 75 2.37 7.13 1.69
C TYR A 75 3.32 7.57 0.58
N TYR A 76 4.60 7.65 0.90
CA TYR A 76 5.64 7.57 -0.12
C TYR A 76 5.67 6.16 -0.70
N ASP A 77 5.87 6.10 -2.01
CA ASP A 77 5.62 4.89 -2.80
C ASP A 77 6.69 3.82 -2.57
N ALA A 78 7.97 4.18 -2.63
CA ALA A 78 9.07 3.24 -2.44
C ALA A 78 10.21 3.86 -1.61
N GLY A 79 11.43 3.87 -2.16
CA GLY A 79 12.58 4.57 -1.56
C GLY A 79 12.66 6.06 -1.94
N ASP A 80 11.71 6.51 -2.77
CA ASP A 80 11.55 7.89 -3.22
C ASP A 80 10.46 8.61 -2.40
N PHE A 81 10.14 9.85 -2.79
CA PHE A 81 9.15 10.67 -2.10
C PHE A 81 7.98 11.09 -2.99
N VAL A 82 7.82 10.45 -4.15
CA VAL A 82 6.61 10.58 -4.97
C VAL A 82 5.47 9.83 -4.30
N LYS A 83 4.27 10.40 -4.37
CA LYS A 83 3.03 9.76 -3.91
C LYS A 83 2.26 9.28 -5.13
N PHE A 84 2.49 8.03 -5.53
CA PHE A 84 1.75 7.40 -6.62
C PHE A 84 0.42 6.83 -6.13
N GLY A 85 -0.69 7.40 -6.62
CA GLY A 85 -2.03 7.06 -6.15
C GLY A 85 -2.45 5.64 -6.49
N PHE A 86 -2.06 5.12 -7.66
CA PHE A 86 -2.51 3.82 -8.12
C PHE A 86 -1.92 2.66 -7.29
N THR A 87 -0.61 2.68 -7.04
CA THR A 87 0.07 1.71 -6.18
C THR A 87 -0.36 1.82 -4.72
N MET A 88 -0.56 3.05 -4.23
CA MET A 88 -1.07 3.29 -2.88
C MET A 88 -2.50 2.74 -2.72
N ALA A 89 -3.36 2.93 -3.72
CA ALA A 89 -4.73 2.40 -3.72
C ALA A 89 -4.71 0.87 -3.71
N SER A 90 -3.95 0.23 -4.61
CA SER A 90 -3.77 -1.22 -4.66
C SER A 90 -3.25 -1.78 -3.33
N THR A 91 -2.22 -1.14 -2.76
CA THR A 91 -1.68 -1.49 -1.44
C THR A 91 -2.75 -1.42 -0.35
N THR A 92 -3.59 -0.40 -0.38
CA THR A 92 -4.68 -0.21 0.61
C THR A 92 -5.75 -1.28 0.45
N THR A 93 -6.15 -1.60 -0.78
CA THR A 93 -7.10 -2.67 -1.07
C THR A 93 -6.59 -4.02 -0.55
N LEU A 94 -5.34 -4.37 -0.85
CA LEU A 94 -4.73 -5.63 -0.41
C LEU A 94 -4.58 -5.70 1.11
N LEU A 95 -4.13 -4.62 1.75
CA LEU A 95 -4.02 -4.56 3.21
C LEU A 95 -5.41 -4.69 3.87
N ALA A 96 -6.43 -4.02 3.33
CA ALA A 96 -7.80 -4.08 3.86
C ALA A 96 -8.38 -5.49 3.68
N TRP A 97 -8.14 -6.12 2.54
CA TRP A 97 -8.58 -7.50 2.31
C TRP A 97 -7.92 -8.48 3.28
N GLY A 98 -6.61 -8.35 3.51
CA GLY A 98 -5.91 -9.14 4.52
C GLY A 98 -6.47 -8.90 5.93
N PHE A 99 -6.72 -7.64 6.29
CA PHE A 99 -7.29 -7.27 7.59
C PHE A 99 -8.71 -7.85 7.81
N LEU A 100 -9.56 -7.83 6.77
CA LEU A 100 -10.89 -8.42 6.81
C LEU A 100 -10.85 -9.95 6.91
N SER A 101 -9.94 -10.58 6.17
CA SER A 101 -9.85 -12.05 6.08
C SER A 101 -9.21 -12.68 7.31
N TYR A 102 -8.32 -11.95 7.99
CA TYR A 102 -7.47 -12.47 9.06
C TYR A 102 -7.52 -11.57 10.30
N LYS A 103 -8.68 -11.01 10.64
CA LYS A 103 -8.87 -10.08 11.77
C LYS A 103 -8.30 -10.63 13.08
N GLU A 104 -8.52 -11.90 13.36
CA GLU A 104 -8.06 -12.58 14.57
C GLU A 104 -6.53 -12.64 14.67
N ALA A 105 -5.81 -12.71 13.54
CA ALA A 105 -4.35 -12.67 13.53
C ALA A 105 -3.81 -11.30 13.96
N TYR A 106 -4.44 -10.21 13.49
CA TYR A 106 -4.11 -8.86 13.94
C TYR A 106 -4.40 -8.67 15.43
N ILE A 107 -5.48 -9.26 15.94
CA ILE A 107 -5.82 -9.20 17.37
C ILE A 107 -4.80 -10.00 18.19
N SER A 108 -4.49 -11.24 17.80
CA SER A 108 -3.51 -12.11 18.49
C SER A 108 -2.14 -11.43 18.60
N ALA A 109 -1.65 -10.86 17.50
CA ALA A 109 -0.37 -10.17 17.43
C ALA A 109 -0.36 -8.79 18.13
N GLY A 110 -1.48 -8.36 18.72
CA GLY A 110 -1.61 -7.01 19.32
C GLY A 110 -1.52 -5.87 18.30
N GLN A 111 -1.69 -6.17 17.01
CA GLN A 111 -1.52 -5.23 15.90
C GLN A 111 -2.83 -4.65 15.35
N PHE A 112 -3.98 -5.00 15.93
CA PHE A 112 -5.30 -4.58 15.44
C PHE A 112 -5.41 -3.07 15.21
N ASN A 113 -5.07 -2.25 16.21
CA ASN A 113 -5.15 -0.79 16.09
C ASN A 113 -4.11 -0.22 15.10
N HIS A 114 -2.92 -0.84 15.01
CA HIS A 114 -1.90 -0.41 14.05
C HIS A 114 -2.33 -0.71 12.61
N GLY A 115 -3.00 -1.84 12.36
CA GLY A 115 -3.61 -2.15 11.07
C GLY A 115 -4.73 -1.18 10.70
N LEU A 116 -5.63 -0.83 11.65
CA LEU A 116 -6.62 0.22 11.42
C LEU A 116 -5.96 1.56 11.08
N ASN A 117 -4.93 1.96 11.82
CA ASN A 117 -4.20 3.21 11.59
C ASN A 117 -3.47 3.24 10.24
N ALA A 118 -2.96 2.09 9.76
CA ALA A 118 -2.35 2.01 8.44
C ALA A 118 -3.39 2.24 7.32
N LEU A 119 -4.53 1.56 7.41
CA LEU A 119 -5.64 1.72 6.45
C LEU A 119 -6.23 3.13 6.45
N LYS A 120 -6.40 3.71 7.64
CA LYS A 120 -6.93 5.07 7.78
C LYS A 120 -6.00 6.11 7.16
N TRP A 121 -4.68 5.90 7.24
CA TRP A 121 -3.69 6.86 6.74
C TRP A 121 -3.79 7.10 5.24
N SER A 122 -3.94 6.03 4.44
CA SER A 122 -4.16 6.15 3.00
C SER A 122 -5.60 6.57 2.66
N ALA A 123 -6.60 6.06 3.38
CA ALA A 123 -8.00 6.44 3.14
C ALA A 123 -8.28 7.94 3.39
N ASP A 124 -7.71 8.52 4.45
CA ASP A 124 -7.77 9.96 4.70
C ASP A 124 -7.15 10.76 3.54
N TYR A 125 -6.03 10.28 2.99
CA TYR A 125 -5.39 10.90 1.84
C TYR A 125 -6.23 10.78 0.56
N PHE A 126 -6.83 9.63 0.27
CA PHE A 126 -7.73 9.49 -0.88
C PHE A 126 -8.96 10.38 -0.79
N ILE A 127 -9.53 10.56 0.41
CA ILE A 127 -10.64 11.48 0.65
C ILE A 127 -10.22 12.93 0.35
N LYS A 128 -9.00 13.35 0.73
CA LYS A 128 -8.45 14.67 0.36
C LYS A 128 -8.25 14.81 -1.16
N CYS A 129 -7.73 13.77 -1.81
CA CYS A 129 -7.47 13.78 -3.25
C CYS A 129 -8.75 13.77 -4.11
N HIS A 130 -9.85 13.24 -3.58
CA HIS A 130 -11.15 13.21 -4.25
C HIS A 130 -11.91 14.52 -3.99
N VAL A 131 -11.54 15.56 -4.75
CA VAL A 131 -11.99 16.95 -4.51
C VAL A 131 -13.36 17.28 -5.10
N SER A 132 -13.83 16.50 -6.07
CA SER A 132 -15.18 16.57 -6.62
C SER A 132 -15.58 15.22 -7.22
N PRO A 133 -16.88 14.92 -7.44
CA PRO A 133 -17.34 13.58 -7.84
C PRO A 133 -16.62 12.95 -9.05
N ASN A 134 -16.10 13.76 -9.97
CA ASN A 134 -15.37 13.32 -11.17
C ASN A 134 -13.97 13.96 -11.25
N GLU A 135 -13.32 14.24 -10.12
CA GLU A 135 -11.95 14.78 -10.07
C GLU A 135 -11.15 14.12 -8.93
N LEU A 136 -10.04 13.47 -9.28
CA LEU A 136 -9.19 12.74 -8.34
C LEU A 136 -7.71 13.05 -8.60
N TYR A 137 -7.01 13.58 -7.59
CA TYR A 137 -5.56 13.69 -7.63
C TYR A 137 -4.90 12.31 -7.50
N GLY A 138 -4.11 11.95 -8.51
CA GLY A 138 -3.49 10.63 -8.65
C GLY A 138 -2.00 10.62 -8.37
N GLN A 139 -1.34 11.78 -8.34
CA GLN A 139 0.09 11.86 -8.08
C GLN A 139 0.46 13.20 -7.43
N VAL A 140 1.37 13.17 -6.46
CA VAL A 140 2.06 14.37 -5.94
C VAL A 140 3.56 14.13 -5.95
N GLY A 141 4.29 15.07 -6.54
CA GLY A 141 5.72 14.94 -6.85
C GLY A 141 5.96 14.62 -8.32
N ASP A 142 6.99 15.23 -8.91
CA ASP A 142 7.50 14.85 -10.22
C ASP A 142 8.64 13.86 -10.02
N PHE A 143 8.58 12.72 -10.71
CA PHE A 143 9.55 11.64 -10.52
C PHE A 143 10.98 12.07 -10.79
N ASN A 144 11.24 12.78 -11.88
CA ASN A 144 12.62 13.13 -12.26
C ASN A 144 13.22 14.09 -11.24
N LEU A 145 12.45 15.10 -10.82
CA LEU A 145 12.89 16.05 -9.78
C LEU A 145 13.10 15.37 -8.43
N ASP A 146 12.25 14.42 -8.08
CA ASP A 146 12.32 13.68 -6.81
C ASP A 146 13.56 12.76 -6.79
N HIS A 147 13.83 12.06 -7.89
CA HIS A 147 14.95 11.10 -8.02
C HIS A 147 16.32 11.75 -8.24
N GLU A 148 16.37 13.04 -8.57
CA GLU A 148 17.59 13.85 -8.51
C GLU A 148 18.01 14.17 -7.06
N PHE A 149 17.10 14.02 -6.10
CA PHE A 149 17.35 14.28 -4.68
C PHE A 149 17.60 12.98 -3.90
N TRP A 150 18.69 12.96 -3.13
CA TRP A 150 18.99 11.90 -2.18
C TRP A 150 19.14 12.48 -0.79
N GLY A 151 18.16 12.26 0.09
CA GLY A 151 18.16 12.86 1.40
C GLY A 151 16.95 12.48 2.22
N ARG A 152 16.70 13.27 3.27
CA ARG A 152 15.54 13.09 4.14
C ARG A 152 14.30 13.73 3.53
N PRO A 153 13.10 13.12 3.66
CA PRO A 153 11.87 13.74 3.14
C PRO A 153 11.55 15.07 3.84
N GLU A 154 12.02 15.27 5.07
CA GLU A 154 11.87 16.52 5.82
C GLU A 154 12.69 17.69 5.22
N GLU A 155 13.61 17.39 4.30
CA GLU A 155 14.50 18.36 3.64
C GLU A 155 14.17 18.58 2.16
N LEU A 156 13.04 18.04 1.67
CA LEU A 156 12.55 18.26 0.31
C LEU A 156 12.43 19.77 0.05
N ASN A 157 13.19 20.26 -0.93
CA ASN A 157 13.27 21.69 -1.27
C ASN A 157 12.97 21.96 -2.76
N MET A 158 12.41 20.97 -3.46
CA MET A 158 12.00 21.05 -4.86
C MET A 158 10.48 21.26 -4.99
N SER A 159 10.04 21.62 -6.20
CA SER A 159 8.63 21.65 -6.54
C SER A 159 8.05 20.23 -6.54
N ARG A 160 6.88 20.07 -5.91
CA ARG A 160 6.13 18.81 -5.85
C ARG A 160 4.76 18.98 -6.50
N PRO A 161 4.68 18.98 -7.84
CA PRO A 161 3.43 19.22 -8.56
C PRO A 161 2.39 18.13 -8.27
N ALA A 162 1.12 18.50 -8.30
CA ALA A 162 -0.01 17.59 -8.16
C ALA A 162 -0.70 17.38 -9.52
N TYR A 163 -0.91 16.10 -9.85
CA TYR A 163 -1.54 15.66 -11.09
C TYR A 163 -2.83 14.92 -10.79
N LYS A 164 -3.82 15.07 -11.67
CA LYS A 164 -5.16 14.54 -11.46
C LYS A 164 -5.74 13.95 -12.74
N ILE A 165 -6.78 13.18 -12.54
CA ILE A 165 -7.72 12.75 -13.58
C ILE A 165 -9.05 13.47 -13.37
N ASP A 166 -9.75 13.72 -14.47
CA ASP A 166 -11.05 14.36 -14.48
C ASP A 166 -11.94 13.83 -15.62
N ALA A 167 -13.16 14.36 -15.76
CA ALA A 167 -14.09 13.94 -16.81
C ALA A 167 -13.58 14.20 -18.24
N GLN A 168 -12.64 15.14 -18.45
CA GLN A 168 -12.03 15.43 -19.75
C GLN A 168 -10.78 14.59 -19.99
N HIS A 169 -10.07 14.21 -18.93
CA HIS A 169 -8.89 13.36 -18.95
C HIS A 169 -9.04 12.21 -17.94
N PRO A 170 -9.78 11.16 -18.30
CA PRO A 170 -10.18 10.11 -17.37
C PRO A 170 -9.05 9.14 -17.01
N GLY A 171 -9.26 8.40 -15.91
CA GLY A 171 -8.40 7.30 -15.47
C GLY A 171 -9.20 6.27 -14.69
N SER A 172 -9.87 5.37 -15.40
CA SER A 172 -10.78 4.36 -14.84
C SER A 172 -10.07 3.37 -13.92
N ASP A 173 -8.83 3.03 -14.23
CA ASP A 173 -7.96 2.17 -13.44
C ASP A 173 -7.65 2.81 -12.08
N LEU A 174 -7.13 4.03 -12.07
CA LEU A 174 -6.84 4.77 -10.83
C LEU A 174 -8.10 5.03 -10.00
N ALA A 175 -9.16 5.57 -10.62
CA ALA A 175 -10.41 5.86 -9.92
C ALA A 175 -11.08 4.57 -9.43
N GLY A 176 -11.05 3.51 -10.22
CA GLY A 176 -11.61 2.20 -9.88
C GLY A 176 -10.87 1.54 -8.71
N GLU A 177 -9.53 1.56 -8.71
CA GLU A 177 -8.75 0.98 -7.62
C GLU A 177 -8.88 1.81 -6.33
N THR A 178 -8.94 3.14 -6.45
CA THR A 178 -9.21 4.02 -5.29
C THR A 178 -10.62 3.78 -4.72
N ALA A 179 -11.60 3.54 -5.59
CA ALA A 179 -12.94 3.13 -5.17
C ALA A 179 -12.93 1.78 -4.44
N ALA A 180 -12.19 0.78 -4.96
CA ALA A 180 -12.03 -0.52 -4.33
C ALA A 180 -11.37 -0.40 -2.94
N ALA A 181 -10.30 0.39 -2.83
CA ALA A 181 -9.60 0.67 -1.57
C ALA A 181 -10.55 1.28 -0.53
N LEU A 182 -11.25 2.35 -0.87
CA LEU A 182 -12.18 3.03 0.04
C LEU A 182 -13.39 2.15 0.40
N ALA A 183 -13.90 1.35 -0.54
CA ALA A 183 -14.94 0.37 -0.25
C ALA A 183 -14.46 -0.69 0.74
N ALA A 184 -13.26 -1.25 0.56
CA ALA A 184 -12.68 -2.23 1.48
C ALA A 184 -12.43 -1.64 2.87
N VAL A 185 -11.90 -0.42 2.95
CA VAL A 185 -11.74 0.32 4.21
C VAL A 185 -13.09 0.56 4.88
N SER A 186 -14.14 0.88 4.12
CA SER A 186 -15.49 1.05 4.69
C SER A 186 -16.00 -0.20 5.41
N LEU A 187 -15.63 -1.39 4.92
CA LEU A 187 -16.00 -2.65 5.57
C LEU A 187 -15.20 -2.85 6.86
N VAL A 188 -13.89 -2.57 6.83
CA VAL A 188 -13.01 -2.67 8.00
C VAL A 188 -13.53 -1.79 9.15
N PHE A 189 -13.90 -0.54 8.83
CA PHE A 189 -14.34 0.43 9.83
C PHE A 189 -15.82 0.34 10.20
N ARG A 190 -16.61 -0.54 9.56
CA ARG A 190 -18.07 -0.56 9.73
C ARG A 190 -18.51 -0.69 11.20
N ASN A 191 -17.81 -1.50 11.98
CA ASN A 191 -18.12 -1.71 13.40
C ASN A 191 -17.30 -0.79 14.33
N GLU A 192 -16.12 -0.37 13.90
CA GLU A 192 -15.19 0.43 14.72
C GLU A 192 -15.51 1.94 14.66
N ASN A 193 -15.96 2.42 13.49
CA ASN A 193 -16.37 3.80 13.25
C ASN A 193 -17.39 3.87 12.09
N PRO A 194 -18.69 3.65 12.35
CA PRO A 194 -19.72 3.61 11.31
C PRO A 194 -19.81 4.89 10.47
N LYS A 195 -19.61 6.06 11.09
CA LYS A 195 -19.65 7.35 10.39
C LYS A 195 -18.51 7.49 9.39
N TYR A 196 -17.29 7.08 9.76
CA TYR A 196 -16.15 7.09 8.84
C TYR A 196 -16.32 6.03 7.74
N ALA A 197 -16.86 4.86 8.07
CA ALA A 197 -17.20 3.85 7.07
C ALA A 197 -18.20 4.37 6.03
N ASP A 198 -19.22 5.13 6.43
CA ASP A 198 -20.17 5.75 5.50
C ASP A 198 -19.50 6.81 4.61
N LEU A 199 -18.59 7.62 5.16
CA LEU A 199 -17.80 8.58 4.39
C LEU A 199 -16.94 7.86 3.33
N CYS A 200 -16.18 6.83 3.71
CA CYS A 200 -15.39 6.06 2.75
C CYS A 200 -16.26 5.45 1.65
N LEU A 201 -17.42 4.90 2.00
CA LEU A 201 -18.35 4.28 1.05
C LEU A 201 -18.97 5.32 0.09
N GLU A 202 -19.23 6.53 0.55
CA GLU A 202 -19.70 7.64 -0.29
C GLU A 202 -18.67 7.98 -1.38
N HIS A 203 -17.43 8.25 -0.99
CA HIS A 203 -16.35 8.53 -1.95
C HIS A 203 -16.10 7.34 -2.89
N ALA A 204 -16.16 6.10 -2.38
CA ALA A 204 -15.99 4.90 -3.19
C ALA A 204 -17.05 4.79 -4.30
N ARG A 205 -18.32 5.06 -3.98
CA ARG A 205 -19.42 5.02 -4.97
C ARG A 205 -19.25 6.07 -6.05
N GLN A 206 -18.92 7.30 -5.66
CA GLN A 206 -18.69 8.40 -6.59
C GLN A 206 -17.52 8.09 -7.53
N LEU A 207 -16.37 7.63 -7.00
CA LEU A 207 -15.22 7.26 -7.80
C LEU A 207 -15.49 6.06 -8.72
N TYR A 208 -16.29 5.08 -8.27
CA TYR A 208 -16.69 3.97 -9.12
C TYR A 208 -17.58 4.44 -10.28
N THR A 209 -18.52 5.35 -10.03
CA THR A 209 -19.34 5.99 -11.07
C THR A 209 -18.46 6.77 -12.04
N PHE A 210 -17.55 7.61 -11.53
CA PHE A 210 -16.59 8.35 -12.36
C PHE A 210 -15.77 7.42 -13.26
N ALA A 211 -15.17 6.37 -12.69
CA ALA A 211 -14.40 5.36 -13.42
C ALA A 211 -15.22 4.64 -14.49
N SER A 212 -16.50 4.38 -14.21
CA SER A 212 -17.40 3.63 -15.11
C SER A 212 -17.93 4.48 -16.25
N ASP A 213 -18.26 5.74 -15.99
CA ASP A 213 -18.90 6.66 -16.94
C ASP A 213 -17.86 7.34 -17.86
N PHE A 214 -16.64 7.57 -17.37
CA PHE A 214 -15.56 8.21 -18.12
C PHE A 214 -14.38 7.24 -18.28
N ARG A 215 -14.32 6.57 -19.44
CA ARG A 215 -13.31 5.53 -19.70
C ARG A 215 -11.98 6.09 -20.17
N GLY A 216 -10.90 5.68 -19.52
CA GLY A 216 -9.52 5.97 -19.92
C GLY A 216 -8.49 5.33 -18.99
N LEU A 217 -7.22 5.35 -19.38
CA LEU A 217 -6.10 4.91 -18.55
C LEU A 217 -5.46 6.12 -17.89
N TYR A 218 -5.24 6.10 -16.58
CA TYR A 218 -4.76 7.28 -15.84
C TYR A 218 -3.37 7.76 -16.27
N ASN A 219 -2.57 6.87 -16.87
CA ASN A 219 -1.22 7.17 -17.33
C ASN A 219 -1.21 8.10 -18.56
N GLU A 220 -2.33 8.24 -19.28
CA GLU A 220 -2.48 9.20 -20.37
C GLU A 220 -2.50 10.66 -19.87
N PRO A 221 -3.36 11.04 -18.89
CA PRO A 221 -3.30 12.35 -18.24
C PRO A 221 -2.11 12.52 -17.30
N ILE A 222 -1.75 11.48 -16.54
CA ILE A 222 -0.67 11.53 -15.54
C ILE A 222 0.57 10.82 -16.09
N LYS A 223 1.22 11.47 -17.05
CA LYS A 223 2.35 10.89 -17.81
C LYS A 223 3.56 10.53 -16.94
N GLY A 224 3.75 11.22 -15.81
CA GLY A 224 4.82 10.92 -14.86
C GLY A 224 4.70 9.50 -14.28
N ALA A 225 3.48 8.94 -14.22
CA ALA A 225 3.25 7.58 -13.79
C ALA A 225 3.45 6.54 -14.91
N ALA A 226 3.28 6.95 -16.18
CA ALA A 226 3.41 6.07 -17.34
C ALA A 226 4.80 5.45 -17.48
N GLN A 227 5.86 6.15 -17.07
CA GLN A 227 7.25 5.67 -17.22
C GLN A 227 7.61 4.54 -16.23
N TYR A 228 6.85 4.37 -15.14
CA TYR A 228 7.24 3.52 -14.01
C TYR A 228 6.15 2.54 -13.59
N TYR A 229 4.89 2.91 -13.80
CA TYR A 229 3.70 2.12 -13.51
C TYR A 229 2.88 1.82 -14.77
N GLU A 230 3.53 1.72 -15.93
CA GLU A 230 2.91 1.15 -17.13
C GLU A 230 2.67 -0.35 -16.95
N TYR A 231 1.43 -0.79 -17.20
CA TYR A 231 0.97 -2.19 -17.22
C TYR A 231 1.17 -2.97 -15.91
N VAL A 232 0.17 -2.85 -15.02
CA VAL A 232 -0.23 -3.98 -14.17
C VAL A 232 -1.68 -4.29 -14.53
N PHE A 233 -1.88 -5.12 -15.56
CA PHE A 233 -2.95 -6.12 -15.77
C PHE A 233 -2.93 -6.60 -17.23
#